data_AF-A0A9X2PG75-F1
#
_entry.id   AF-A0A9X2PG75-F1
#
_cell.length_a   1.000
_cell.length_b   1.000
_cell.length_c   1.000
_cell.angle_alpha   90.00
_cell.angle_beta   90.00
_cell.angle_gamma   90.00
#
_symmetry.space_group_name_H-M   'P 1'
#
loop_
_entity.id
_entity.type
_entity.pdbx_description
1 polymer ?
#
loop_
_entity_poly.entity_id
_entity_poly.type
_entity_poly.pdbx_seq_one_letter_code
_entity_poly.pdbx_strand_id
1 'polypeptide(L)'
;MKSSVIMAAAASGIVFFGMIAEAAAWGRNGTFVGRRGHAFGIMGSGGCASGSCWRNRSVTGPRGYGVMRQGSVTRNAPGRWSYGGSSVGSGGRSITRQGSATRTAPGQWSYGGSATTGNGRTASRQGSISAGNGAVSANNTVTGLNGRTYTTQKSLTGTPGNYSYAKSVTGPNGQSASRQGGATRSAPGQWSYGSTATGPNGGTASRQGSATRAAPGQWNYGATGTGPNGGTATRQGSVTNTAPGQWNYGESTTGPRGGTTYRQGTVY
;
A
#
# COMPACT_ATOMS: atom_id res chain seq x y z
N MET A 1 37.67 44.50 3.22
CA MET A 1 38.92 43.71 3.22
C MET A 1 39.37 43.53 4.67
N LYS A 2 38.96 42.43 5.29
CA LYS A 2 39.39 41.85 6.58
C LYS A 2 38.75 40.44 6.58
N SER A 3 39.32 39.33 7.00
CA SER A 3 40.65 38.88 7.35
C SER A 3 40.55 37.34 7.37
N SER A 4 41.70 36.69 7.25
CA SER A 4 41.89 35.29 6.96
C SER A 4 41.75 34.33 8.17
N VAL A 5 41.70 33.03 7.81
CA VAL A 5 42.12 31.82 8.55
C VAL A 5 41.17 31.26 9.62
N ILE A 6 40.88 29.95 9.54
CA ILE A 6 41.36 28.88 10.47
C ILE A 6 40.68 27.54 10.11
N MET A 7 41.51 26.61 9.63
CA MET A 7 41.28 25.17 9.77
C MET A 7 41.33 24.82 11.27
N ALA A 8 40.27 24.18 11.78
CA ALA A 8 40.32 23.49 13.06
C ALA A 8 39.89 22.04 12.82
N ALA A 9 40.88 21.14 12.88
CA ALA A 9 40.67 19.73 13.11
C ALA A 9 40.16 19.56 14.55
N ALA A 10 39.02 18.91 14.72
CA ALA A 10 38.57 18.41 16.01
C ALA A 10 38.26 16.92 15.86
N ALA A 11 39.23 16.09 16.26
CA ALA A 11 38.98 14.72 16.65
C ALA A 11 38.12 14.75 17.92
N SER A 12 36.99 14.04 17.93
CA SER A 12 36.15 13.93 19.12
C SER A 12 35.41 12.60 19.15
N GLY A 13 35.91 11.70 19.99
CA GLY A 13 35.15 10.79 20.84
C GLY A 13 34.18 9.81 20.16
N ILE A 14 34.64 8.56 20.00
CA ILE A 14 33.75 7.41 19.94
C ILE A 14 33.08 7.27 21.31
N VAL A 15 31.84 7.74 21.42
CA VAL A 15 30.95 7.38 22.53
C VAL A 15 30.15 6.17 22.08
N PHE A 16 30.51 5.00 22.59
CA PHE A 16 29.67 3.82 22.54
C PHE A 16 28.44 4.04 23.43
N PHE A 17 27.36 4.57 22.86
CA PHE A 17 26.03 4.40 23.46
C PHE A 17 25.63 2.94 23.28
N GLY A 18 25.91 2.12 24.29
CA GLY A 18 25.22 0.86 24.50
C GLY A 18 23.74 1.15 24.71
N MET A 19 22.96 1.18 23.62
CA MET A 19 21.50 1.14 23.74
C MET A 19 21.14 -0.20 24.34
N ILE A 20 20.80 -0.20 25.63
CA ILE A 20 20.10 -1.31 26.26
C ILE A 20 18.79 -1.45 25.47
N ALA A 21 18.69 -2.48 24.65
CA ALA A 21 17.42 -2.82 24.01
C ALA A 21 16.50 -3.31 25.13
N GLU A 22 15.69 -2.40 25.67
CA GLU A 22 14.66 -2.79 26.63
C GLU A 22 13.78 -3.86 25.99
N ALA A 23 13.79 -5.04 26.61
CA ALA A 23 12.94 -6.15 26.22
C ALA A 23 11.49 -5.78 26.53
N ALA A 24 10.84 -5.04 25.63
CA ALA A 24 9.43 -4.67 25.77
C ALA A 24 8.57 -5.90 25.48
N ALA A 25 8.40 -6.76 26.48
CA ALA A 25 7.50 -7.89 26.45
C ALA A 25 6.08 -7.44 26.80
N TRP A 26 5.09 -7.92 26.04
CA TRP A 26 3.69 -7.62 26.26
C TRP A 26 2.84 -8.87 26.17
N GLY A 27 1.73 -8.86 26.92
CA GLY A 27 0.68 -9.87 26.87
C GLY A 27 -0.68 -9.19 26.74
N ARG A 28 -1.59 -9.80 25.98
CA ARG A 28 -2.99 -9.37 25.83
C ARG A 28 -3.88 -10.59 25.80
N ASN A 29 -4.91 -10.58 26.64
CA ASN A 29 -5.96 -11.58 26.65
C ASN A 29 -7.30 -10.89 26.36
N GLY A 30 -8.22 -11.58 25.70
CA GLY A 30 -9.55 -11.06 25.44
C GLY A 30 -10.51 -12.13 24.97
N THR A 31 -11.80 -11.81 24.96
CA THR A 31 -12.85 -12.70 24.46
C THR A 31 -13.75 -11.95 23.50
N PHE A 32 -14.34 -12.66 22.54
CA PHE A 32 -15.41 -12.12 21.70
C PHE A 32 -16.46 -13.18 21.41
N VAL A 33 -17.68 -12.75 21.11
CA VAL A 33 -18.80 -13.64 20.77
C VAL A 33 -18.99 -13.66 19.26
N GLY A 34 -18.99 -14.85 18.66
CA GLY A 34 -19.20 -15.02 17.22
C GLY A 34 -20.67 -14.98 16.82
N ARG A 35 -20.94 -14.98 15.51
CA ARG A 35 -22.30 -14.93 14.90
C ARG A 35 -23.29 -15.99 15.39
N ARG A 36 -22.81 -17.08 16.01
CA ARG A 36 -23.63 -18.18 16.55
C ARG A 36 -23.74 -18.16 18.09
N GLY A 37 -23.44 -17.02 18.73
CA GLY A 37 -23.56 -16.85 20.19
C GLY A 37 -22.44 -17.49 21.00
N HIS A 38 -21.48 -18.17 20.38
CA HIS A 38 -20.38 -18.81 21.11
C HIS A 38 -19.21 -17.85 21.39
N ALA A 39 -18.62 -17.99 22.58
CA ALA A 39 -17.44 -17.25 22.99
C ALA A 39 -16.14 -17.84 22.40
N PHE A 40 -15.21 -16.95 22.10
CA PHE A 40 -13.87 -17.25 21.61
C PHE A 40 -12.85 -16.56 22.49
N GLY A 41 -11.87 -17.30 22.99
CA GLY A 41 -10.72 -16.76 23.72
C GLY A 41 -9.61 -16.35 22.77
N ILE A 42 -8.97 -15.22 23.04
CA ILE A 42 -7.79 -14.72 22.35
C ILE A 42 -6.70 -14.54 23.40
N MET A 43 -5.53 -15.11 23.13
CA MET A 43 -4.31 -14.84 23.87
C MET A 43 -3.25 -14.39 22.88
N GLY A 44 -2.54 -13.32 23.19
CA GLY A 44 -1.46 -12.81 22.37
C GLY A 44 -0.32 -12.33 23.25
N SER A 45 0.91 -12.67 22.88
CA SER A 45 2.10 -12.17 23.53
C SER A 45 3.17 -11.85 22.50
N GLY A 46 4.14 -11.05 22.90
CA GLY A 46 5.27 -10.74 22.05
C GLY A 46 6.32 -9.95 22.79
N GLY A 47 7.47 -9.77 22.15
CA GLY A 47 8.55 -8.98 22.71
C GLY A 47 9.58 -8.63 21.65
N CYS A 48 10.37 -7.60 21.93
CA CYS A 48 11.48 -7.20 21.08
C CYS A 48 12.74 -7.10 21.93
N ALA A 49 13.80 -7.79 21.55
CA ALA A 49 15.10 -7.71 22.19
C ALA A 49 16.20 -7.83 21.13
N SER A 50 17.26 -7.03 21.26
CA SER A 50 18.48 -7.14 20.43
C SER A 50 18.21 -7.19 18.91
N GLY A 51 17.30 -6.35 18.42
CA GLY A 51 16.96 -6.28 17.00
C GLY A 51 16.09 -7.43 16.47
N SER A 52 15.61 -8.31 17.36
CA SER A 52 14.63 -9.36 17.06
C SER A 52 13.33 -9.13 17.79
N CYS A 53 12.23 -9.14 17.04
CA CYS A 53 10.88 -9.04 17.58
C CYS A 53 10.11 -10.32 17.29
N TRP A 54 9.39 -10.84 18.27
CA TRP A 54 8.53 -12.01 18.11
C TRP A 54 7.11 -11.71 18.58
N ARG A 55 6.18 -12.50 18.07
CA ARG A 55 4.80 -12.54 18.53
C ARG A 55 4.26 -13.95 18.50
N ASN A 56 3.39 -14.26 19.44
CA ASN A 56 2.56 -15.45 19.45
C ASN A 56 1.10 -15.03 19.67
N ARG A 57 0.17 -15.73 19.02
CA ARG A 57 -1.26 -15.48 19.15
C ARG A 57 -2.03 -16.78 19.03
N SER A 58 -2.81 -17.11 20.04
CA SER A 58 -3.77 -18.20 20.02
C SER A 58 -5.18 -17.64 19.99
N VAL A 59 -6.04 -18.24 19.18
CA VAL A 59 -7.50 -18.05 19.24
C VAL A 59 -8.12 -19.41 19.49
N THR A 60 -8.81 -19.57 20.62
CA THR A 60 -9.46 -20.81 21.01
C THR A 60 -10.97 -20.62 20.94
N GLY A 61 -11.62 -21.40 20.09
CA GLY A 61 -13.07 -21.42 19.95
C GLY A 61 -13.74 -22.50 20.81
N PRO A 62 -15.07 -22.61 20.68
CA PRO A 62 -15.86 -23.62 21.37
C PRO A 62 -15.37 -25.02 21.01
N ARG A 63 -15.39 -25.94 22.00
CA ARG A 63 -14.91 -27.33 21.86
C ARG A 63 -13.38 -27.46 21.66
N GLY A 64 -12.60 -26.46 22.06
CA GLY A 64 -11.13 -26.52 22.06
C GLY A 64 -10.47 -26.34 20.69
N TYR A 65 -11.25 -26.18 19.62
CA TYR A 65 -10.71 -25.91 18.30
C TYR A 65 -10.14 -24.50 18.23
N GLY A 66 -8.86 -24.38 17.88
CA GLY A 66 -8.19 -23.09 17.82
C GLY A 66 -7.21 -22.95 16.66
N VAL A 67 -6.72 -21.72 16.50
CA VAL A 67 -5.63 -21.38 15.60
C VAL A 67 -4.52 -20.72 16.41
N MET A 68 -3.33 -21.29 16.33
CA MET A 68 -2.12 -20.70 16.89
C MET A 68 -1.29 -20.09 15.77
N ARG A 69 -0.75 -18.89 15.99
CA ARG A 69 0.15 -18.20 15.08
C ARG A 69 1.33 -17.65 15.82
N GLN A 70 2.52 -18.00 15.39
CA GLN A 70 3.76 -17.46 15.92
C GLN A 70 4.62 -16.91 14.79
N GLY A 71 5.51 -15.98 15.11
CA GLY A 71 6.52 -15.53 14.18
C GLY A 71 7.47 -14.52 14.77
N SER A 72 8.58 -14.33 14.09
CA SER A 72 9.64 -13.41 14.43
C SER A 72 10.11 -12.61 13.22
N VAL A 73 10.69 -11.45 13.49
CA VAL A 73 11.43 -10.63 12.55
C VAL A 73 12.75 -10.30 13.22
N THR A 74 13.86 -10.52 12.53
CA THR A 74 15.21 -10.28 13.03
C THR A 74 15.95 -9.35 12.08
N ARG A 75 16.53 -8.28 12.63
CA ARG A 75 17.47 -7.41 11.90
C ARG A 75 18.84 -8.06 11.95
N ASN A 76 19.26 -8.66 10.83
CA ASN A 76 20.55 -9.36 10.74
C ASN A 76 21.73 -8.39 10.55
N ALA A 77 21.46 -7.24 9.92
CA ALA A 77 22.44 -6.18 9.68
C ALA A 77 21.71 -4.86 9.38
N PRO A 78 22.41 -3.71 9.34
CA PRO A 78 21.83 -2.47 8.84
C PRO A 78 21.25 -2.67 7.43
N GLY A 79 19.95 -2.42 7.26
CA GLY A 79 19.30 -2.63 5.97
C GLY A 79 18.93 -4.08 5.65
N ARG A 80 19.14 -5.06 6.54
CA ARG A 80 18.81 -6.47 6.26
C ARG A 80 17.97 -7.11 7.37
N TRP A 81 16.83 -7.67 6.98
CA TRP A 81 15.88 -8.34 7.87
C TRP A 81 15.55 -9.74 7.37
N SER A 82 15.36 -10.67 8.29
CA SER A 82 14.70 -11.96 8.06
C SER A 82 13.41 -12.01 8.86
N TYR A 83 12.47 -12.82 8.42
CA TYR A 83 11.28 -13.15 9.18
C TYR A 83 10.93 -14.62 9.05
N GLY A 84 10.29 -15.15 10.06
CA GLY A 84 9.81 -16.52 10.11
C GLY A 84 8.51 -16.60 10.89
N GLY A 85 7.72 -17.64 10.67
CA GLY A 85 6.55 -17.89 11.49
C GLY A 85 5.72 -19.06 11.01
N SER A 86 4.84 -19.54 11.87
CA SER A 86 3.93 -20.63 11.53
C SER A 86 2.51 -20.30 11.97
N SER A 87 1.54 -20.92 11.30
CA SER A 87 0.14 -20.92 11.71
C SER A 87 -0.34 -22.35 11.74
N VAL A 88 -0.84 -22.81 12.89
CA VAL A 88 -1.35 -24.16 13.11
C VAL A 88 -2.85 -24.07 13.36
N GLY A 89 -3.64 -24.79 12.58
CA GLY A 89 -5.09 -24.87 12.73
C GLY A 89 -5.55 -26.05 13.59
N SER A 90 -6.84 -26.11 13.83
CA SER A 90 -7.55 -27.06 14.69
C SER A 90 -7.49 -28.55 14.30
N GLY A 91 -6.74 -28.89 13.25
CA GLY A 91 -6.51 -30.27 12.80
C GLY A 91 -5.02 -30.58 12.54
N GLY A 92 -4.11 -29.91 13.26
CA GLY A 92 -2.66 -30.11 13.16
C GLY A 92 -2.02 -29.58 11.86
N ARG A 93 -2.83 -29.19 10.87
CA ARG A 93 -2.35 -28.60 9.61
C ARG A 93 -1.66 -27.27 9.90
N SER A 94 -0.42 -27.15 9.42
CA SER A 94 0.40 -25.97 9.59
C SER A 94 0.70 -25.27 8.26
N ILE A 95 0.97 -23.98 8.34
CA ILE A 95 1.61 -23.20 7.28
C ILE A 95 2.82 -22.53 7.90
N THR A 96 4.01 -22.84 7.39
CA THR A 96 5.27 -22.20 7.78
C THR A 96 5.63 -21.14 6.76
N ARG A 97 6.11 -20.00 7.21
CA ARG A 97 6.48 -18.85 6.39
C ARG A 97 7.89 -18.43 6.77
N GLN A 98 8.66 -18.04 5.76
CA GLN A 98 9.98 -17.47 5.95
C GLN A 98 10.29 -16.47 4.84
N GLY A 99 11.24 -15.58 5.09
CA GLY A 99 11.68 -14.65 4.07
C GLY A 99 12.66 -13.62 4.59
N SER A 100 13.02 -12.70 3.71
CA SER A 100 13.96 -11.63 3.99
C SER A 100 13.63 -10.36 3.20
N ALA A 101 14.15 -9.24 3.69
CA ALA A 101 14.17 -7.97 2.99
C ALA A 101 15.55 -7.34 3.16
N THR A 102 16.12 -6.84 2.07
CA THR A 102 17.45 -6.24 2.02
C THR A 102 17.39 -4.91 1.29
N ARG A 103 17.92 -3.86 1.91
CA ARG A 103 18.18 -2.58 1.28
C ARG A 103 19.48 -2.68 0.49
N THR A 104 19.40 -2.65 -0.83
CA THR A 104 20.55 -2.83 -1.72
C THR A 104 21.30 -1.53 -1.99
N ALA A 105 20.61 -0.39 -1.87
CA ALA A 105 21.17 0.97 -1.95
C ALA A 105 20.17 1.96 -1.29
N PRO A 106 20.51 3.24 -1.09
CA PRO A 106 19.53 4.24 -0.65
C PRO A 106 18.29 4.24 -1.56
N GLY A 107 17.11 4.08 -0.97
CA GLY A 107 15.84 3.98 -1.69
C GLY A 107 15.60 2.67 -2.47
N GLN A 108 16.56 1.74 -2.50
CA GLN A 108 16.47 0.47 -3.22
C GLN A 108 16.30 -0.72 -2.26
N TRP A 109 15.31 -1.56 -2.53
CA TRP A 109 14.97 -2.71 -1.69
C TRP A 109 14.69 -3.94 -2.54
N SER A 110 15.13 -5.09 -2.05
CA SER A 110 14.76 -6.42 -2.54
C SER A 110 14.17 -7.23 -1.39
N TYR A 111 13.15 -8.01 -1.65
CA TYR A 111 12.55 -8.90 -0.67
C TYR A 111 12.10 -10.20 -1.30
N GLY A 112 12.03 -11.23 -0.47
CA GLY A 112 11.51 -12.52 -0.89
C GLY A 112 11.06 -13.35 0.29
N GLY A 113 10.28 -14.38 0.01
CA GLY A 113 9.87 -15.33 1.02
C GLY A 113 9.01 -16.43 0.45
N SER A 114 8.75 -17.42 1.27
CA SER A 114 7.93 -18.56 0.93
C SER A 114 6.93 -18.90 2.03
N ALA A 115 5.88 -19.61 1.64
CA ALA A 115 4.92 -20.22 2.53
C ALA A 115 4.77 -21.70 2.15
N THR A 116 5.06 -22.58 3.09
CA THR A 116 5.01 -24.03 2.93
C THR A 116 3.85 -24.58 3.77
N THR A 117 2.97 -25.34 3.14
CA THR A 117 1.86 -26.03 3.81
C THR A 117 2.34 -27.32 4.46
N GLY A 118 1.57 -27.87 5.41
CA GLY A 118 1.93 -29.10 6.13
C GLY A 118 2.12 -30.35 5.26
N ASN A 119 1.65 -30.33 4.00
CA ASN A 119 1.92 -31.37 2.99
C ASN A 119 3.13 -31.05 2.09
N GLY A 120 4.01 -30.13 2.49
CA GLY A 120 5.27 -29.83 1.80
C GLY A 120 5.16 -28.90 0.56
N ARG A 121 3.94 -28.54 0.13
CA ARG A 121 3.76 -27.64 -1.03
C ARG A 121 4.14 -26.22 -0.66
N THR A 122 4.89 -25.55 -1.54
CA THR A 122 5.44 -24.22 -1.28
C THR A 122 4.99 -23.21 -2.32
N ALA A 123 4.56 -22.03 -1.86
CA ALA A 123 4.35 -20.84 -2.68
C ALA A 123 5.43 -19.82 -2.35
N SER A 124 5.87 -19.03 -3.33
CA SER A 124 6.92 -18.02 -3.14
C SER A 124 6.47 -16.63 -3.57
N ARG A 125 7.15 -15.63 -3.02
CA ARG A 125 7.03 -14.23 -3.39
C ARG A 125 8.42 -13.64 -3.50
N GLN A 126 8.66 -12.85 -4.53
CA GLN A 126 9.87 -12.06 -4.70
C GLN A 126 9.49 -10.69 -5.21
N GLY A 127 10.24 -9.66 -4.84
CA GLY A 127 9.99 -8.33 -5.37
C GLY A 127 11.05 -7.33 -5.00
N SER A 128 10.94 -6.16 -5.61
CA SER A 128 11.85 -5.05 -5.42
C SER A 128 11.11 -3.72 -5.40
N ILE A 129 11.71 -2.72 -4.76
CA ILE A 129 11.27 -1.34 -4.75
C ILE A 129 12.49 -0.48 -5.08
N SER A 130 12.32 0.49 -5.96
CA SER A 130 13.32 1.48 -6.33
C SER A 130 12.72 2.87 -6.14
N ALA A 131 13.31 3.69 -5.29
CA ALA A 131 12.91 5.07 -5.05
C ALA A 131 14.13 5.98 -5.19
N GLY A 132 14.04 7.00 -6.05
CA GLY A 132 15.11 7.96 -6.31
C GLY A 132 14.76 8.88 -7.48
N ASN A 133 15.39 10.05 -7.54
CA ASN A 133 15.26 11.01 -8.66
C ASN A 133 13.80 11.34 -9.06
N GLY A 134 12.91 11.55 -8.08
CA GLY A 134 11.49 11.84 -8.36
C GLY A 134 10.69 10.66 -8.92
N ALA A 135 11.23 9.44 -8.83
CA ALA A 135 10.60 8.22 -9.31
C ALA A 135 10.51 7.17 -8.19
N VAL A 136 9.42 6.42 -8.20
CA VAL A 136 9.25 5.21 -7.38
C VAL A 136 8.73 4.10 -8.28
N SER A 137 9.40 2.96 -8.30
CA SER A 137 8.91 1.75 -8.97
C SER A 137 8.95 0.55 -8.04
N ALA A 138 8.06 -0.42 -8.30
CA ALA A 138 8.02 -1.66 -7.56
C ALA A 138 7.64 -2.82 -8.47
N ASN A 139 8.33 -3.94 -8.30
CA ASN A 139 8.04 -5.20 -8.97
C ASN A 139 7.75 -6.27 -7.92
N ASN A 140 6.77 -7.12 -8.17
CA ASN A 140 6.44 -8.23 -7.28
C ASN A 140 5.93 -9.42 -8.09
N THR A 141 6.59 -10.56 -7.94
CA THR A 141 6.21 -11.84 -8.52
C THR A 141 5.77 -12.77 -7.40
N VAL A 142 4.65 -13.46 -7.62
CA VAL A 142 4.12 -14.49 -6.71
C VAL A 142 3.96 -15.78 -7.48
N THR A 143 4.57 -16.85 -7.00
CA THR A 143 4.42 -18.21 -7.53
C THR A 143 3.52 -19.00 -6.59
N GLY A 144 2.36 -19.43 -7.09
CA GLY A 144 1.40 -20.22 -6.32
C GLY A 144 1.85 -21.67 -6.11
N LEU A 145 1.07 -22.42 -5.30
CA LEU A 145 1.30 -23.85 -5.00
C LEU A 145 1.22 -24.78 -6.22
N ASN A 146 0.73 -24.26 -7.35
CA ASN A 146 0.62 -24.93 -8.65
C ASN A 146 1.71 -24.48 -9.64
N GLY A 147 2.74 -23.75 -9.19
CA GLY A 147 3.82 -23.25 -10.03
C GLY A 147 3.44 -22.06 -10.93
N ARG A 148 2.17 -21.66 -10.96
CA ARG A 148 1.69 -20.53 -11.76
C ARG A 148 2.10 -19.21 -11.12
N THR A 149 2.56 -18.27 -11.94
CA THR A 149 3.11 -16.99 -11.50
C THR A 149 2.22 -15.80 -11.83
N TYR A 150 2.25 -14.79 -10.96
CA TYR A 150 1.60 -13.51 -11.17
C TYR A 150 2.62 -12.41 -10.92
N THR A 151 2.78 -11.50 -11.87
CA THR A 151 3.69 -10.37 -11.74
C THR A 151 2.90 -9.09 -11.64
N THR A 152 3.28 -8.21 -10.72
CA THR A 152 2.76 -6.85 -10.61
C THR A 152 3.90 -5.88 -10.73
N GLN A 153 3.73 -4.87 -11.59
CA GLN A 153 4.65 -3.75 -11.70
C GLN A 153 3.90 -2.47 -11.39
N LYS A 154 4.59 -1.52 -10.74
CA LYS A 154 4.08 -0.20 -10.43
C LYS A 154 5.18 0.81 -10.67
N SER A 155 4.82 1.98 -11.18
CA SER A 155 5.70 3.14 -11.25
C SER A 155 4.92 4.42 -10.95
N LEU A 156 5.61 5.39 -10.37
CA LEU A 156 5.20 6.76 -10.16
C LEU A 156 6.41 7.63 -10.50
N THR A 157 6.22 8.65 -11.32
CA THR A 157 7.29 9.58 -11.72
C THR A 157 6.76 11.00 -11.68
N GLY A 158 7.60 11.94 -11.26
CA GLY A 158 7.30 13.37 -11.26
C GLY A 158 7.40 14.00 -9.88
N THR A 159 6.76 15.15 -9.73
CA THR A 159 6.81 15.99 -8.54
C THR A 159 5.42 16.18 -7.94
N PRO A 160 5.31 16.65 -6.69
CA PRO A 160 4.02 17.03 -6.11
C PRO A 160 3.29 18.01 -7.04
N GLY A 161 2.16 17.58 -7.56
CA GLY A 161 1.33 18.36 -8.47
C GLY A 161 1.45 18.00 -9.95
N ASN A 162 2.57 17.43 -10.37
CA ASN A 162 2.85 17.02 -11.74
C ASN A 162 3.44 15.61 -11.74
N TYR A 163 2.60 14.59 -11.90
CA TYR A 163 3.04 13.20 -11.82
C TYR A 163 2.32 12.31 -12.83
N SER A 164 2.98 11.22 -13.18
CA SER A 164 2.42 10.10 -13.90
C SER A 164 2.63 8.81 -13.12
N TYR A 165 1.72 7.86 -13.29
CA TYR A 165 1.81 6.54 -12.69
C TYR A 165 1.44 5.47 -13.72
N ALA A 166 2.01 4.28 -13.54
CA ALA A 166 1.59 3.08 -14.25
C ALA A 166 1.51 1.91 -13.28
N LYS A 167 0.62 0.97 -13.59
CA LYS A 167 0.47 -0.31 -12.90
C LYS A 167 0.16 -1.37 -13.95
N SER A 168 0.85 -2.50 -13.90
CA SER A 168 0.52 -3.69 -14.68
C SER A 168 0.39 -4.90 -13.76
N VAL A 169 -0.51 -5.81 -14.13
CA VAL A 169 -0.62 -7.13 -13.52
C VAL A 169 -0.68 -8.15 -14.64
N THR A 170 0.30 -9.05 -14.68
CA THR A 170 0.41 -10.13 -15.64
C THR A 170 0.07 -11.45 -14.95
N GLY A 171 -0.91 -12.16 -15.48
CA GLY A 171 -1.32 -13.47 -14.99
C GLY A 171 -0.44 -14.60 -15.54
N PRO A 172 -0.68 -15.84 -15.08
CA PRO A 172 0.09 -17.03 -15.47
C PRO A 172 0.03 -17.36 -16.96
N ASN A 173 -1.02 -16.92 -17.63
CA ASN A 173 -1.24 -17.15 -19.06
C ASN A 173 -0.65 -16.02 -19.93
N GLY A 174 0.20 -15.15 -19.37
CA GLY A 174 0.83 -14.02 -20.06
C GLY A 174 -0.09 -12.81 -20.31
N GLN A 175 -1.40 -12.96 -20.19
CA GLN A 175 -2.33 -11.85 -20.33
C GLN A 175 -2.17 -10.83 -19.20
N SER A 176 -2.24 -9.55 -19.56
CA SER A 176 -1.94 -8.45 -18.65
C SER A 176 -3.06 -7.43 -18.61
N ALA A 177 -3.41 -6.98 -17.40
CA ALA A 177 -4.22 -5.78 -17.20
C ALA A 177 -3.32 -4.62 -16.77
N SER A 178 -3.56 -3.42 -17.28
CA SER A 178 -2.78 -2.25 -16.94
C SER A 178 -3.66 -1.06 -16.60
N ARG A 179 -3.08 -0.12 -15.84
CA ARG A 179 -3.65 1.20 -15.62
C ARG A 179 -2.54 2.22 -15.58
N GLN A 180 -2.67 3.28 -16.36
CA GLN A 180 -1.76 4.41 -16.38
C GLN A 180 -2.52 5.71 -16.25
N GLY A 181 -1.87 6.76 -15.79
CA GLY A 181 -2.49 8.07 -15.66
C GLY A 181 -1.57 9.08 -15.00
N GLY A 182 -2.12 10.22 -14.64
CA GLY A 182 -1.37 11.28 -14.01
C GLY A 182 -2.23 12.49 -13.70
N ALA A 183 -1.59 13.48 -13.08
CA ALA A 183 -2.16 14.80 -12.87
C ALA A 183 -1.12 15.87 -13.20
N THR A 184 -1.59 17.01 -13.69
CA THR A 184 -0.77 18.18 -13.98
C THR A 184 -1.42 19.41 -13.34
N ARG A 185 -0.63 20.18 -12.61
CA ARG A 185 -0.98 21.51 -12.13
C ARG A 185 -0.36 22.54 -13.07
N SER A 186 -1.18 23.10 -13.98
CA SER A 186 -0.73 24.12 -14.92
C SER A 186 -0.51 25.49 -14.26
N ALA A 187 -1.26 25.79 -13.20
CA ALA A 187 -1.18 27.04 -12.44
C ALA A 187 -1.68 26.86 -11.01
N PRO A 188 -1.46 27.83 -10.10
CA PRO A 188 -2.08 27.80 -8.78
C PRO A 188 -3.61 27.67 -8.87
N GLY A 189 -4.16 26.58 -8.31
CA GLY A 189 -5.60 26.33 -8.36
C GLY A 189 -6.13 25.73 -9.66
N GLN A 190 -5.27 25.41 -10.64
CA GLN A 190 -5.67 24.75 -11.88
C GLN A 190 -5.03 23.37 -12.02
N TRP A 191 -5.87 22.37 -12.25
CA TRP A 191 -5.48 20.96 -12.28
C TRP A 191 -6.14 20.24 -13.44
N SER A 192 -5.39 19.38 -14.11
CA SER A 192 -5.89 18.38 -15.04
C SER A 192 -5.44 16.99 -14.59
N TYR A 193 -6.23 15.97 -14.90
CA TYR A 193 -5.89 14.59 -14.64
C TYR A 193 -6.44 13.66 -15.70
N GLY A 194 -5.76 12.54 -15.89
CA GLY A 194 -6.14 11.52 -16.84
C GLY A 194 -5.78 10.14 -16.33
N SER A 195 -6.54 9.13 -16.73
CA SER A 195 -6.13 7.73 -16.58
C SER A 195 -6.78 6.84 -17.61
N THR A 196 -6.05 5.81 -18.04
CA THR A 196 -6.52 4.74 -18.91
C THR A 196 -6.27 3.41 -18.22
N ALA A 197 -7.26 2.53 -18.22
CA ALA A 197 -7.15 1.15 -17.78
C ALA A 197 -7.41 0.21 -18.97
N THR A 198 -6.53 -0.75 -19.19
CA THR A 198 -6.63 -1.74 -20.25
C THR A 198 -6.80 -3.12 -19.63
N GLY A 199 -7.84 -3.84 -20.01
CA GLY A 199 -8.10 -5.20 -19.55
C GLY A 199 -7.19 -6.24 -20.24
N PRO A 200 -7.18 -7.50 -19.73
CA PRO A 200 -6.42 -8.60 -20.32
C PRO A 200 -6.74 -8.88 -21.80
N ASN A 201 -7.95 -8.55 -22.22
CA ASN A 201 -8.45 -8.75 -23.59
C ASN A 201 -8.31 -7.48 -24.47
N GLY A 202 -7.49 -6.51 -24.06
CA GLY A 202 -7.21 -5.29 -24.84
C GLY A 202 -8.25 -4.17 -24.74
N GLY A 203 -9.46 -4.43 -24.25
CA GLY A 203 -10.48 -3.39 -24.05
C GLY A 203 -10.02 -2.30 -23.07
N THR A 204 -10.24 -1.03 -23.42
CA THR A 204 -9.73 0.13 -22.66
C THR A 204 -10.84 1.01 -22.10
N ALA A 205 -10.73 1.44 -20.85
CA ALA A 205 -11.54 2.51 -20.29
C ALA A 205 -10.66 3.71 -19.96
N SER A 206 -11.08 4.92 -20.31
CA SER A 206 -10.36 6.15 -20.00
C SER A 206 -11.19 7.09 -19.13
N ARG A 207 -10.51 7.98 -18.42
CA ARG A 207 -11.11 9.09 -17.68
C ARG A 207 -10.21 10.30 -17.81
N GLN A 208 -10.77 11.43 -18.16
CA GLN A 208 -10.09 12.73 -18.21
C GLN A 208 -10.90 13.73 -17.42
N GLY A 209 -10.25 14.69 -16.79
CA GLY A 209 -10.95 15.74 -16.06
C GLY A 209 -10.04 16.86 -15.60
N SER A 210 -10.66 17.88 -15.04
CA SER A 210 -10.01 19.07 -14.55
C SER A 210 -10.71 19.62 -13.31
N ALA A 211 -9.98 20.43 -12.56
CA ALA A 211 -10.49 21.22 -11.46
C ALA A 211 -9.85 22.61 -11.46
N THR A 212 -10.66 23.64 -11.29
CA THR A 212 -10.26 25.04 -11.32
C THR A 212 -10.82 25.76 -10.10
N ARG A 213 -9.98 26.49 -9.39
CA ARG A 213 -10.39 27.39 -8.32
C ARG A 213 -10.94 28.68 -8.94
N ALA A 214 -12.25 28.91 -8.78
CA ALA A 214 -12.90 30.11 -9.29
C ALA A 214 -12.69 31.32 -8.36
N ALA A 215 -12.68 31.07 -7.05
CA ALA A 215 -12.46 32.05 -5.99
C ALA A 215 -11.90 31.36 -4.73
N PRO A 216 -11.43 32.10 -3.70
CA PRO A 216 -11.13 31.49 -2.41
C PRO A 216 -12.31 30.68 -1.86
N GLY A 217 -12.05 29.40 -1.53
CA GLY A 217 -13.08 28.47 -1.09
C GLY A 217 -13.97 27.89 -2.19
N GLN A 218 -13.87 28.34 -3.45
CA GLN A 218 -14.75 27.90 -4.54
C GLN A 218 -14.02 27.17 -5.65
N TRP A 219 -14.51 25.98 -6.00
CA TRP A 219 -13.91 25.08 -6.97
C TRP A 219 -14.94 24.59 -7.98
N ASN A 220 -14.58 24.60 -9.25
CA ASN A 220 -15.32 23.97 -10.33
C ASN A 220 -14.54 22.75 -10.80
N TYR A 221 -15.23 21.66 -11.15
CA TYR A 221 -14.61 20.45 -11.66
C TYR A 221 -15.46 19.79 -12.74
N GLY A 222 -14.78 19.09 -13.64
CA GLY A 222 -15.39 18.31 -14.69
C GLY A 222 -14.60 17.02 -14.94
N ALA A 223 -15.28 15.96 -15.35
CA ALA A 223 -14.62 14.75 -15.83
C ALA A 223 -15.50 14.00 -16.81
N THR A 224 -14.87 13.42 -17.83
CA THR A 224 -15.49 12.48 -18.76
C THR A 224 -14.80 11.14 -18.66
N GLY A 225 -15.58 10.07 -18.52
CA GLY A 225 -15.12 8.69 -18.59
C GLY A 225 -15.64 8.03 -19.86
N THR A 226 -14.80 7.28 -20.56
CA THR A 226 -15.16 6.51 -21.75
C THR A 226 -14.92 5.04 -21.47
N GLY A 227 -15.93 4.20 -21.66
CA GLY A 227 -15.82 2.75 -21.49
C GLY A 227 -15.21 2.04 -22.70
N PRO A 228 -14.91 0.73 -22.59
CA PRO A 228 -14.34 -0.08 -23.67
C PRO A 228 -15.19 -0.13 -24.95
N ASN A 229 -16.50 0.09 -24.82
CA ASN A 229 -17.45 0.07 -25.93
C ASN A 229 -17.75 1.49 -26.45
N GLY A 230 -16.90 2.48 -26.14
CA GLY A 230 -17.05 3.87 -26.62
C GLY A 230 -18.08 4.72 -25.88
N GLY A 231 -18.99 4.12 -25.09
CA GLY A 231 -19.95 4.87 -24.30
C GLY A 231 -19.29 5.81 -23.28
N THR A 232 -19.75 7.06 -23.20
CA THR A 232 -19.18 8.10 -22.33
C THR A 232 -20.10 8.50 -21.19
N ALA A 233 -19.54 8.86 -20.04
CA ALA A 233 -20.26 9.50 -18.96
C ALA A 233 -19.53 10.78 -18.56
N THR A 234 -20.26 11.89 -18.44
CA THR A 234 -19.70 13.19 -18.10
C THR A 234 -20.26 13.65 -16.77
N ARG A 235 -19.38 14.08 -15.86
CA ARG A 235 -19.70 14.68 -14.57
C ARG A 235 -19.18 16.10 -14.54
N GLN A 236 -19.99 17.02 -14.06
CA GLN A 236 -19.60 18.41 -13.81
C GLN A 236 -20.16 18.87 -12.48
N GLY A 237 -19.48 19.77 -11.80
CA GLY A 237 -19.96 20.29 -10.53
C GLY A 237 -19.09 21.38 -9.95
N SER A 238 -19.55 21.91 -8.83
CA SER A 238 -18.83 22.90 -8.05
C SER A 238 -18.95 22.61 -6.56
N VAL A 239 -17.98 23.13 -5.82
CA VAL A 239 -17.91 23.08 -4.36
C VAL A 239 -17.56 24.46 -3.84
N THR A 240 -18.26 24.92 -2.82
CA THR A 240 -18.04 26.22 -2.18
C THR A 240 -17.95 26.05 -0.67
N ASN A 241 -16.87 26.55 -0.08
CA ASN A 241 -16.73 26.71 1.36
C ASN A 241 -17.57 27.92 1.80
N THR A 242 -18.62 27.68 2.58
CA THR A 242 -19.49 28.75 3.10
C THR A 242 -19.16 29.15 4.53
N ALA A 243 -18.48 28.29 5.29
CA ALA A 243 -17.96 28.55 6.63
C ALA A 243 -16.84 27.55 6.97
N PRO A 244 -15.97 27.80 7.97
CA PRO A 244 -14.98 26.82 8.41
C PRO A 244 -15.61 25.45 8.69
N GLY A 245 -15.12 24.40 8.01
CA GLY A 245 -15.69 23.04 8.07
C GLY A 245 -16.87 22.78 7.12
N GLN A 246 -17.62 23.81 6.72
CA GLN A 246 -18.83 23.66 5.91
C GLN A 246 -18.60 23.84 4.40
N TRP A 247 -18.94 22.81 3.63
CA TRP A 247 -18.79 22.77 2.18
C TRP A 247 -20.10 22.42 1.49
N ASN A 248 -20.60 23.35 0.69
CA ASN A 248 -21.74 23.10 -0.19
C ASN A 248 -21.25 22.56 -1.53
N TYR A 249 -21.95 21.57 -2.08
CA TYR A 249 -21.62 20.99 -3.38
C TYR A 249 -22.87 20.82 -4.25
N GLY A 250 -22.67 20.95 -5.55
CA GLY A 250 -23.65 20.61 -6.58
C GLY A 250 -22.95 19.90 -7.73
N GLU A 251 -23.54 18.81 -8.20
CA GLU A 251 -23.02 18.05 -9.34
C GLU A 251 -24.14 17.50 -10.22
N SER A 252 -23.83 17.39 -11.51
CA SER A 252 -24.60 16.63 -12.49
C SER A 252 -23.74 15.53 -13.08
N THR A 253 -24.35 14.38 -13.39
CA THR A 253 -23.69 13.29 -14.12
C THR A 253 -24.63 12.81 -15.21
N THR A 254 -24.20 12.96 -16.47
CA THR A 254 -24.90 12.47 -17.64
C THR A 254 -24.26 11.17 -18.09
N GLY A 255 -25.04 10.10 -18.13
CA GLY A 255 -24.60 8.77 -18.54
C GLY A 255 -24.57 8.57 -20.06
N PRO A 256 -24.03 7.44 -20.52
CA PRO A 256 -23.86 7.13 -21.96
C PRO A 256 -25.16 6.97 -22.73
N ARG A 257 -26.29 6.87 -22.03
CA ARG A 257 -27.64 6.79 -22.63
C ARG A 257 -28.43 8.09 -22.49
N GLY A 258 -27.77 9.21 -22.20
CA GLY A 258 -28.38 10.54 -22.11
C GLY A 258 -29.08 10.88 -20.79
N GLY A 259 -29.30 9.91 -19.90
CA GLY A 259 -29.89 10.18 -18.58
C GLY A 259 -28.96 10.99 -17.68
N THR A 260 -29.48 12.05 -17.05
CA THR A 260 -28.73 12.91 -16.13
C THR A 260 -29.24 12.76 -14.70
N THR A 261 -28.32 12.60 -13.74
CA THR A 261 -28.59 12.61 -12.31
C THR A 261 -27.96 13.84 -11.68
N TYR A 262 -28.71 14.51 -10.79
CA TYR A 262 -28.24 15.67 -10.03
C TYR A 262 -28.06 15.28 -8.57
N ARG A 263 -27.00 15.79 -7.95
CA ARG A 263 -26.76 15.66 -6.51
C ARG A 263 -26.31 17.01 -5.95
N GLN A 264 -26.84 17.36 -4.80
CA GLN A 264 -26.46 18.55 -4.06
C GLN A 264 -26.50 18.26 -2.57
N GLY A 265 -25.67 18.98 -1.80
CA GLY A 265 -25.68 18.86 -0.36
C GLY A 265 -24.63 19.69 0.33
N THR A 266 -24.60 19.55 1.65
CA THR A 266 -23.63 20.21 2.53
C THR A 266 -22.89 19.15 3.31
N VAL A 267 -21.56 19.30 3.41
CA VAL A 267 -20.68 18.50 4.25
C VAL A 267 -20.15 19.40 5.36
N TYR A 268 -20.16 18.92 6.60
CA TYR A 268 -19.67 19.61 7.80
C TYR A 268 -18.37 18.98 8.31
#